data_AF-A0A087U212-F1
#
_entry.id   AF-A0A087U212-F1
#
_cell.length_a   1.000
_cell.length_b   1.000
_cell.length_c   1.000
_cell.angle_alpha   90.00
_cell.angle_beta   90.00
_cell.angle_gamma   90.00
#
_symmetry.space_group_name_H-M   'P 1'
#
loop_
_entity.id
_entity.type
_entity.pdbx_description
1 polymer ?
#
loop_
_entity_poly.entity_id
_entity_poly.type
_entity_poly.pdbx_seq_one_letter_code
_entity_poly.pdbx_strand_id
1 'polypeptide(L)'
;MSKKTKGENTKKTARRATSNVFAMFEQNQIAEFKEAFQLIDSNKDGLIDKNDLRATFDSLGRLVSETDLNNMLAEAPGPINFTMFLTIFGERISGTDQEEVIKKAFKTFDPDGSGKISEKKLRKALITWGEKLQNSEVDEAFKEAPIDRDGMIDIGTYVKIICGTAVEEE
;
A
#
# COMPACT_ATOMS: atom_id res chain seq x y z
N MET A 1 -40.88 -15.57 -47.68
CA MET A 1 -39.41 -15.67 -47.79
C MET A 1 -38.79 -14.86 -46.67
N SER A 2 -38.25 -15.53 -45.67
CA SER A 2 -37.69 -14.97 -44.45
C SER A 2 -36.21 -14.62 -44.62
N LYS A 3 -35.75 -13.48 -44.08
CA LYS A 3 -34.32 -13.26 -43.79
C LYS A 3 -34.16 -12.76 -42.35
N LYS A 4 -33.61 -13.64 -41.52
CA LYS A 4 -33.12 -13.39 -40.16
C LYS A 4 -31.87 -12.50 -40.23
N THR A 5 -31.84 -11.42 -39.45
CA THR A 5 -30.63 -10.68 -39.12
C THR A 5 -29.90 -11.36 -37.96
N LYS A 6 -28.60 -11.59 -38.14
CA LYS A 6 -27.70 -12.36 -37.28
C LYS A 6 -27.07 -11.40 -36.27
N GLY A 7 -27.23 -11.68 -34.97
CA GLY A 7 -26.62 -10.91 -33.89
C GLY A 7 -25.10 -11.02 -33.90
N GLU A 8 -24.44 -9.88 -33.77
CA GLU A 8 -22.99 -9.75 -33.72
C GLU A 8 -22.52 -9.89 -32.27
N ASN A 9 -21.93 -11.05 -31.96
CA ASN A 9 -21.40 -11.37 -30.64
C ASN A 9 -19.96 -10.85 -30.53
N THR A 10 -19.80 -9.61 -30.09
CA THR A 10 -18.47 -9.04 -29.78
C THR A 10 -18.04 -9.50 -28.39
N LYS A 11 -17.31 -10.62 -28.34
CA LYS A 11 -16.51 -11.00 -27.17
C LYS A 11 -15.42 -9.93 -26.95
N LYS A 12 -15.70 -8.96 -26.09
CA LYS A 12 -14.69 -8.06 -25.54
C LYS A 12 -13.83 -8.88 -24.59
N THR A 13 -12.67 -9.30 -25.07
CA THR A 13 -11.64 -9.99 -24.29
C THR A 13 -11.23 -9.09 -23.13
N ALA A 14 -11.53 -9.49 -21.90
CA ALA A 14 -11.08 -8.81 -20.71
C ALA A 14 -9.53 -8.75 -20.73
N ARG A 15 -8.97 -7.55 -20.55
CA ARG A 15 -7.52 -7.37 -20.44
C ARG A 15 -7.02 -8.25 -19.29
N ARG A 16 -6.12 -9.18 -19.61
CA ARG A 16 -5.36 -10.00 -18.67
C ARG A 16 -4.45 -9.10 -17.83
N ALA A 17 -5.00 -8.42 -16.83
CA ALA A 17 -4.21 -7.77 -15.77
C ALA A 17 -4.04 -8.69 -14.56
N THR A 18 -4.92 -9.68 -14.39
CA THR A 18 -5.00 -10.51 -13.18
C THR A 18 -4.01 -11.67 -13.10
N SER A 19 -3.35 -12.04 -14.20
CA SER A 19 -2.60 -13.30 -14.26
C SER A 19 -1.24 -13.30 -13.55
N ASN A 20 -0.75 -12.14 -13.09
CA ASN A 20 0.57 -12.02 -12.46
C ASN A 20 0.55 -11.40 -11.06
N VAL A 21 -0.61 -11.01 -10.53
CA VAL A 21 -0.70 -10.35 -9.23
C VAL A 21 -0.30 -11.28 -8.07
N PHE A 22 -0.66 -12.57 -8.17
CA PHE A 22 -0.28 -13.57 -7.17
C PHE A 22 1.23 -13.86 -7.14
N ALA A 23 1.98 -13.51 -8.19
CA ALA A 23 3.43 -13.66 -8.21
C ALA A 23 4.16 -12.49 -7.54
N MET A 24 3.46 -11.40 -7.22
CA MET A 24 4.04 -10.23 -6.53
C MET A 24 4.16 -10.44 -5.02
N PHE A 25 3.50 -11.47 -4.48
CA PHE A 25 3.37 -11.70 -3.05
C PHE A 25 3.86 -13.09 -2.66
N GLU A 26 4.44 -13.18 -1.46
CA GLU A 26 4.76 -14.45 -0.84
C GLU A 26 3.48 -15.19 -0.38
N GLN A 27 3.57 -16.50 -0.18
CA GLN A 27 2.39 -17.32 0.17
C GLN A 27 1.78 -16.94 1.53
N ASN A 28 2.61 -16.58 2.51
CA ASN A 28 2.18 -16.03 3.80
C ASN A 28 1.40 -14.72 3.63
N GLN A 29 1.90 -13.79 2.81
CA GLN A 29 1.20 -12.52 2.54
C GLN A 29 -0.15 -12.76 1.87
N ILE A 30 -0.23 -13.68 0.90
CA ILE A 30 -1.50 -14.05 0.26
C ILE A 30 -2.49 -14.64 1.29
N ALA A 31 -2.00 -15.43 2.26
CA ALA A 31 -2.83 -15.97 3.32
C ALA A 31 -3.35 -14.86 4.25
N GLU A 32 -2.50 -13.92 4.68
CA GLU A 32 -2.89 -12.76 5.48
C GLU A 32 -3.92 -11.88 4.75
N PHE A 33 -3.70 -11.60 3.46
CA PHE A 33 -4.68 -10.86 2.65
C PHE A 33 -6.00 -11.60 2.54
N LYS A 34 -5.98 -12.94 2.47
CA LYS A 34 -7.19 -13.75 2.42
C LYS A 34 -7.98 -13.69 3.72
N GLU A 35 -7.30 -13.75 4.86
CA GLU A 35 -7.93 -13.60 6.18
C GLU A 35 -8.51 -12.20 6.36
N ALA A 36 -7.75 -11.16 5.98
CA ALA A 36 -8.25 -9.79 6.00
C ALA A 36 -9.47 -9.60 5.08
N PHE A 37 -9.44 -10.16 3.87
CA PHE A 37 -10.58 -10.12 2.95
C PHE A 37 -11.82 -10.79 3.56
N GLN A 38 -11.66 -11.96 4.20
CA GLN A 38 -12.75 -12.67 4.85
C GLN A 38 -13.32 -11.96 6.08
N LEU A 39 -12.50 -11.14 6.75
CA LEU A 39 -12.95 -10.31 7.85
C LEU A 39 -13.79 -9.11 7.35
N ILE A 40 -13.43 -8.57 6.19
CA ILE A 40 -14.16 -7.46 5.56
C ILE A 40 -15.47 -7.95 4.94
N ASP A 41 -15.42 -9.01 4.13
CA ASP A 41 -16.56 -9.67 3.46
C ASP A 41 -17.49 -10.35 4.48
N SER A 42 -18.28 -9.51 5.16
CA SER A 42 -19.13 -9.91 6.28
C SER A 42 -20.28 -10.80 5.83
N ASN A 43 -20.77 -10.57 4.61
CA ASN A 43 -21.87 -11.32 4.02
C ASN A 43 -21.39 -12.63 3.33
N LYS A 44 -20.07 -12.79 3.10
CA LYS A 44 -19.40 -13.95 2.49
C LYS A 44 -19.82 -14.20 1.05
N ASP A 45 -20.15 -13.16 0.30
CA ASP A 45 -20.51 -13.25 -1.12
C ASP A 45 -19.29 -13.22 -2.05
N GLY A 46 -18.09 -12.99 -1.50
CA GLY A 46 -16.82 -12.95 -2.22
C GLY A 46 -16.55 -11.61 -2.91
N LEU A 47 -17.34 -10.58 -2.63
CA LEU A 47 -17.21 -9.21 -3.11
C LEU A 47 -17.24 -8.26 -1.91
N ILE A 48 -16.33 -7.28 -1.89
CA ILE A 48 -16.39 -6.21 -0.89
C ILE A 48 -17.30 -5.12 -1.42
N ASP A 49 -18.42 -4.89 -0.73
CA ASP A 49 -19.31 -3.78 -0.99
C ASP A 49 -19.21 -2.67 0.07
N LYS A 50 -20.07 -1.66 -0.07
CA LYS A 50 -20.09 -0.51 0.85
C LYS A 50 -20.53 -0.88 2.27
N ASN A 51 -21.45 -1.83 2.39
CA ASN A 51 -21.96 -2.29 3.68
C ASN A 51 -20.89 -3.09 4.40
N ASP A 52 -20.12 -3.91 3.69
CA ASP A 52 -18.98 -4.66 4.24
C ASP A 52 -17.92 -3.71 4.82
N LEU A 53 -17.53 -2.67 4.05
CA LEU A 53 -16.60 -1.67 4.55
C LEU A 53 -17.14 -0.93 5.78
N ARG A 54 -18.42 -0.51 5.75
CA ARG A 54 -19.06 0.14 6.90
C ARG A 54 -19.05 -0.77 8.14
N ALA A 55 -19.50 -2.01 8.00
CA ALA A 55 -19.53 -2.97 9.08
C ALA A 55 -18.12 -3.22 9.66
N THR A 56 -17.09 -3.26 8.80
CA THR A 56 -15.70 -3.38 9.21
C THR A 56 -15.25 -2.17 10.05
N PHE A 57 -15.47 -0.94 9.58
CA PHE A 57 -15.08 0.27 10.30
C PHE A 57 -15.85 0.45 11.61
N ASP A 58 -17.14 0.14 11.62
CA ASP A 58 -17.98 0.15 12.83
C ASP A 58 -17.45 -0.86 13.86
N SER A 59 -17.04 -2.06 13.42
CA SER A 59 -16.42 -3.08 14.28
C SER A 59 -15.09 -2.65 14.88
N LEU A 60 -14.36 -1.76 14.20
CA LEU A 60 -13.12 -1.14 14.69
C LEU A 60 -13.36 0.14 15.51
N GLY A 61 -14.61 0.54 15.72
CA GLY A 61 -14.98 1.75 16.46
C GLY A 61 -14.63 3.05 15.74
N ARG A 62 -14.44 3.02 14.40
CA ARG A 62 -14.13 4.19 13.58
C ARG A 62 -15.34 4.63 12.78
N LEU A 63 -15.73 5.89 12.92
CA LEU A 63 -16.78 6.49 12.10
C LEU A 63 -16.20 6.97 10.77
N VAL A 64 -16.62 6.35 9.67
CA VAL A 64 -16.21 6.71 8.31
C VAL A 64 -17.38 7.28 7.52
N SER A 65 -17.15 8.40 6.83
CA SER A 65 -18.19 9.10 6.09
C SER A 65 -18.64 8.32 4.85
N GLU A 66 -19.87 8.58 4.37
CA GLU A 66 -20.38 8.03 3.12
C GLU A 66 -19.46 8.33 1.92
N THR A 67 -18.86 9.51 1.91
CA THR A 67 -17.97 9.98 0.85
C THR A 67 -16.67 9.18 0.84
N ASP A 68 -16.07 8.95 2.01
CA ASP A 68 -14.81 8.21 2.11
C ASP A 68 -15.00 6.75 1.69
N LEU A 69 -16.12 6.11 2.09
CA LEU A 69 -16.42 4.75 1.64
C LEU A 69 -16.61 4.66 0.12
N ASN A 70 -17.28 5.65 -0.48
CA ASN A 70 -17.43 5.71 -1.94
C ASN A 70 -16.06 5.90 -2.62
N ASN A 71 -15.19 6.73 -2.04
CA ASN A 71 -13.83 6.94 -2.54
C ASN A 71 -13.01 5.65 -2.48
N MET A 72 -13.09 4.90 -1.37
CA MET A 72 -12.41 3.61 -1.23
C MET A 72 -12.87 2.59 -2.27
N LEU A 73 -14.18 2.51 -2.54
CA LEU A 73 -14.72 1.62 -3.58
C LEU A 73 -14.32 2.07 -4.99
N ALA A 74 -14.16 3.38 -5.22
CA ALA A 74 -13.77 3.95 -6.50
C ALA A 74 -12.30 3.72 -6.84
N GLU A 75 -11.46 3.30 -5.88
CA GLU A 75 -10.08 2.87 -6.17
C GLU A 75 -10.05 1.62 -7.05
N ALA A 76 -11.12 0.82 -7.04
CA ALA A 76 -11.23 -0.36 -7.87
C ALA A 76 -11.88 -0.04 -9.23
N PRO A 77 -11.30 -0.46 -10.37
CA PRO A 77 -11.91 -0.29 -11.69
C PRO A 77 -13.14 -1.19 -11.93
N GLY A 78 -13.54 -1.99 -10.95
CA GLY A 78 -14.66 -2.93 -11.03
C GLY A 78 -14.95 -3.58 -9.67
N PRO A 79 -15.80 -4.62 -9.62
CA PRO A 79 -16.16 -5.30 -8.38
C PRO A 79 -14.93 -5.81 -7.61
N ILE A 80 -14.88 -5.53 -6.32
CA ILE A 80 -13.75 -5.87 -5.45
C ILE A 80 -13.88 -7.32 -4.98
N ASN A 81 -13.59 -8.26 -5.88
CA ASN A 81 -13.33 -9.65 -5.49
C ASN A 81 -11.90 -9.80 -4.92
N PHE A 82 -11.59 -10.97 -4.37
CA PHE A 82 -10.27 -11.22 -3.78
C PHE A 82 -9.08 -10.96 -4.75
N THR A 83 -9.24 -11.25 -6.04
CA THR A 83 -8.19 -10.97 -7.03
C THR A 83 -8.00 -9.47 -7.28
N MET A 84 -9.09 -8.71 -7.33
CA MET A 84 -9.04 -7.26 -7.44
C MET A 84 -8.47 -6.62 -6.17
N PHE A 85 -8.84 -7.13 -4.99
CA PHE A 85 -8.27 -6.72 -3.72
C PHE A 85 -6.74 -6.87 -3.73
N LEU A 86 -6.23 -8.05 -4.11
CA LEU A 86 -4.78 -8.24 -4.28
C LEU A 86 -4.17 -7.33 -5.34
N THR A 87 -4.91 -6.94 -6.38
CA THR A 87 -4.40 -6.04 -7.42
C THR A 87 -4.24 -4.62 -6.88
N ILE A 88 -5.22 -4.12 -6.13
CA ILE A 88 -5.15 -2.80 -5.49
C ILE A 88 -3.98 -2.75 -4.50
N PHE A 89 -3.89 -3.74 -3.60
CA PHE A 89 -2.76 -3.84 -2.66
C PHE A 89 -1.43 -4.08 -3.40
N GLY A 90 -1.45 -4.87 -4.46
CA GLY A 90 -0.31 -5.18 -5.31
C GLY A 90 0.24 -3.94 -5.98
N GLU A 91 -0.60 -3.08 -6.55
CA GLU A 91 -0.18 -1.82 -7.16
C GLU A 91 0.39 -0.83 -6.14
N ARG A 92 -0.15 -0.82 -4.90
CA ARG A 92 0.35 0.03 -3.81
C ARG A 92 1.70 -0.44 -3.25
N ILE A 93 1.93 -1.75 -3.21
CA ILE A 93 3.17 -2.36 -2.72
C ILE A 93 4.19 -2.54 -3.86
N SER A 94 3.74 -2.63 -5.12
CA SER A 94 4.63 -2.74 -6.27
C SER A 94 5.42 -1.46 -6.44
N GLY A 95 6.74 -1.57 -6.27
CA GLY A 95 7.65 -0.42 -6.32
C GLY A 95 8.25 -0.05 -4.96
N THR A 96 7.84 -0.68 -3.86
CA THR A 96 8.55 -0.58 -2.58
C THR A 96 9.58 -1.70 -2.43
N ASP A 97 10.75 -1.35 -1.92
CA ASP A 97 11.79 -2.33 -1.58
C ASP A 97 11.47 -3.00 -0.24
N GLN A 98 11.97 -4.22 -0.04
CA GLN A 98 11.85 -4.91 1.25
C GLN A 98 12.53 -4.11 2.38
N GLU A 99 12.02 -4.21 3.61
CA GLU A 99 12.56 -3.51 4.79
C GLU A 99 14.09 -3.67 4.91
N GLU A 100 14.59 -4.88 4.69
CA GLU A 100 16.03 -5.18 4.77
C GLU A 100 16.86 -4.43 3.72
N VAL A 101 16.33 -4.25 2.52
CA VAL A 101 16.98 -3.52 1.42
C VAL A 101 17.01 -2.04 1.75
N ILE A 102 15.88 -1.49 2.20
CA ILE A 102 15.77 -0.09 2.64
C ILE A 102 16.73 0.18 3.81
N LYS A 103 16.77 -0.70 4.81
CA LYS A 103 17.68 -0.61 5.95
C LYS A 103 19.15 -0.66 5.55
N LYS A 104 19.52 -1.51 4.58
CA LYS A 104 20.88 -1.56 4.02
C LYS A 104 21.23 -0.26 3.29
N ALA A 105 20.28 0.35 2.58
CA ALA A 105 20.47 1.64 1.93
C ALA A 105 20.71 2.76 2.97
N PHE A 106 19.92 2.84 4.04
CA PHE A 106 20.15 3.84 5.09
C PHE A 106 21.49 3.66 5.81
N LYS A 107 21.94 2.41 6.01
CA LYS A 107 23.26 2.12 6.61
C LYS A 107 24.43 2.73 5.83
N THR A 108 24.30 3.02 4.53
CA THR A 108 25.38 3.70 3.79
C THR A 108 25.64 5.13 4.26
N PHE A 109 24.71 5.72 5.00
CA PHE A 109 24.84 7.06 5.59
C PHE A 109 25.32 7.04 7.06
N ASP A 110 25.47 5.85 7.65
CA ASP A 110 25.90 5.61 9.04
C ASP A 110 27.22 4.79 9.05
N PRO A 111 28.34 5.38 8.60
CA PRO A 111 29.62 4.67 8.49
C PRO A 111 30.21 4.27 9.84
N ASP A 112 29.81 4.94 10.92
CA ASP A 112 30.21 4.67 12.30
C ASP A 112 29.34 3.61 12.98
N GLY A 113 28.26 3.15 12.33
CA GLY A 113 27.41 2.08 12.84
C GLY A 113 26.61 2.48 14.09
N SER A 114 26.34 3.77 14.24
CA SER A 114 25.59 4.33 15.37
C SER A 114 24.10 3.92 15.36
N GLY A 115 23.59 3.44 14.23
CA GLY A 115 22.18 3.19 13.98
C GLY A 115 21.37 4.47 13.71
N LYS A 116 22.04 5.62 13.61
CA LYS A 116 21.42 6.94 13.46
C LYS A 116 21.94 7.70 12.25
N ILE A 117 21.11 8.58 11.71
CA ILE A 117 21.48 9.46 10.59
C ILE A 117 21.07 10.90 10.89
N SER A 118 21.94 11.86 10.56
CA SER A 118 21.59 13.28 10.72
C SER A 118 20.51 13.70 9.71
N GLU A 119 19.40 14.27 10.20
CA GLU A 119 18.30 14.80 9.39
C GLU A 119 18.81 15.77 8.31
N LYS A 120 19.70 16.70 8.69
CA LYS A 120 20.29 17.67 7.77
C LYS A 120 21.09 17.01 6.65
N LYS A 121 21.84 15.94 6.95
CA LYS A 121 22.61 15.20 5.94
C LYS A 121 21.69 14.45 4.99
N LEU A 122 20.66 13.78 5.52
CA LEU A 122 19.70 13.04 4.71
C LEU A 122 18.86 13.96 3.84
N ARG A 123 18.31 15.05 4.39
CA ARG A 123 17.61 16.11 3.63
C ARG A 123 18.48 16.62 2.47
N LYS A 124 19.75 16.93 2.75
CA LYS A 124 20.68 17.39 1.71
C LYS A 124 20.87 16.33 0.63
N ALA A 125 21.00 15.06 0.98
CA ALA A 125 21.14 13.98 0.01
C ALA A 125 19.89 13.87 -0.89
N LEU A 126 18.68 13.88 -0.30
CA LEU A 126 17.40 13.74 -1.01
C LEU A 126 17.11 14.87 -2.03
N ILE A 127 17.62 16.07 -1.79
CA ILE A 127 17.45 17.21 -2.73
C ILE A 127 18.62 17.36 -3.71
N THR A 128 19.76 16.69 -3.47
CA THR A 128 21.00 16.92 -4.24
C THR A 128 21.34 15.78 -5.19
N TRP A 129 21.12 14.52 -4.78
CA TRP A 129 21.61 13.33 -5.49
C TRP A 129 20.47 12.40 -5.91
N GLY A 130 20.64 11.73 -7.05
CA GLY A 130 19.63 10.80 -7.58
C GLY A 130 18.40 11.50 -8.14
N GLU A 131 17.23 10.89 -7.93
CA GLU A 131 15.93 11.49 -8.17
C GLU A 131 15.64 12.49 -7.04
N LYS A 132 15.60 13.78 -7.40
CA LYS A 132 15.57 14.86 -6.43
C LYS A 132 14.14 15.14 -5.99
N LEU A 133 13.92 15.09 -4.69
CA LEU A 133 12.68 15.53 -4.09
C LEU A 133 12.64 17.06 -3.95
N GLN A 134 11.45 17.64 -4.04
CA GLN A 134 11.20 19.03 -3.68
C GLN A 134 11.23 19.22 -2.17
N ASN A 135 11.52 20.44 -1.71
CA ASN A 135 11.57 20.72 -0.26
C ASN A 135 10.26 20.33 0.46
N SER A 136 9.11 20.54 -0.18
CA SER A 136 7.80 20.16 0.37
C SER A 136 7.64 18.65 0.52
N GLU A 137 8.13 17.85 -0.43
CA GLU A 137 8.07 16.38 -0.37
C GLU A 137 9.00 15.85 0.73
N VAL A 138 10.16 16.49 0.89
CA VAL A 138 11.09 16.15 1.97
C VAL A 138 10.51 16.52 3.33
N ASP A 139 9.85 17.68 3.45
CA ASP A 139 9.16 18.07 4.68
C ASP A 139 8.05 17.07 5.05
N GLU A 140 7.29 16.59 4.06
CA GLU A 140 6.27 15.56 4.26
C GLU A 140 6.88 14.21 4.66
N ALA A 141 7.98 13.79 4.04
CA ALA A 141 8.68 12.56 4.40
C ALA A 141 9.25 12.57 5.83
N PHE A 142 9.62 13.74 6.36
CA PHE A 142 10.17 13.88 7.72
C PHE A 142 9.11 14.15 8.79
N LYS A 143 7.85 14.36 8.42
CA LYS A 143 6.79 14.72 9.36
C LYS A 143 6.60 13.70 10.49
N GLU A 144 6.70 12.41 10.16
CA GLU A 144 6.58 11.29 11.10
C GLU A 144 7.95 10.68 11.45
N ALA A 145 9.06 11.33 11.09
CA ALA A 145 10.39 10.79 11.33
C ALA A 145 10.78 10.87 12.83
N PRO A 146 11.38 9.81 13.40
CA PRO A 146 11.79 9.77 14.80
C PRO A 146 13.11 10.55 14.98
N ILE A 147 13.01 11.88 14.99
CA ILE A 147 14.15 12.80 15.13
C ILE A 147 14.35 13.14 16.61
N ASP A 148 15.53 12.87 17.15
CA ASP A 148 15.90 13.24 18.51
C ASP A 148 16.30 14.72 18.65
N ARG A 149 16.59 15.15 19.89
CA ARG A 149 16.95 16.55 20.20
C ARG A 149 18.23 17.01 19.50
N ASP A 150 19.09 16.08 19.08
CA ASP A 150 20.34 16.38 18.39
C ASP A 150 20.16 16.41 16.86
N GLY A 151 18.93 16.21 16.37
CA GLY A 151 18.60 16.18 14.94
C GLY A 151 19.04 14.86 14.28
N MET A 152 19.08 13.78 15.04
CA MET A 152 19.43 12.44 14.57
C MET A 152 18.19 11.57 14.46
N ILE A 153 18.03 10.91 13.33
CA ILE A 153 16.95 9.98 13.03
C ILE A 153 17.40 8.56 13.38
N ASP A 154 16.60 7.85 14.15
CA ASP A 154 16.80 6.41 14.37
C ASP A 154 16.45 5.62 13.10
N ILE A 155 17.44 4.97 12.48
CA ILE A 155 17.26 4.29 11.20
C ILE A 155 16.27 3.13 11.33
N GLY A 156 16.36 2.35 12.41
CA GLY A 156 15.51 1.17 12.60
C GLY A 156 14.03 1.55 12.67
N THR A 157 13.72 2.55 13.49
CA THR A 157 12.36 3.04 13.70
C THR A 157 11.83 3.74 12.46
N TYR A 158 12.65 4.56 11.79
CA TYR A 158 12.21 5.27 10.60
C TYR A 158 11.91 4.33 9.43
N VAL A 159 12.72 3.29 9.23
CA VAL A 159 12.46 2.26 8.21
C VAL A 159 11.16 1.51 8.49
N LYS A 160 10.87 1.17 9.76
CA LYS A 160 9.59 0.56 10.13
C LYS A 160 8.39 1.43 9.77
N ILE A 161 8.49 2.74 10.04
CA ILE A 161 7.47 3.72 9.69
C ILE A 161 7.28 3.80 8.17
N ILE A 162 8.37 3.87 7.39
CA ILE A 162 8.32 3.90 5.92
C ILE A 162 7.69 2.62 5.35
N CYS A 163 8.01 1.46 5.93
CA CYS A 163 7.51 0.16 5.46
C CYS A 163 6.07 -0.13 5.93
N GLY A 164 5.48 0.74 6.77
CA GLY A 164 4.15 0.50 7.35
C GLY A 164 4.09 -0.69 8.29
N THR A 165 5.24 -1.20 8.75
CA THR A 165 5.29 -2.27 9.76
C THR A 165 4.89 -1.68 11.11
N ALA A 166 3.92 -2.29 11.78
CA ALA A 166 3.46 -1.83 13.08
C ALA A 166 4.64 -1.60 14.04
N VAL A 167 4.71 -0.41 14.61
CA VAL A 167 5.55 -0.19 15.79
C VAL A 167 4.81 -0.89 16.92
N GLU A 168 5.25 -2.08 17.29
CA GLU A 168 4.79 -2.71 18.54
C GLU A 168 5.13 -1.73 19.67
N GLU A 169 4.10 -1.10 20.24
CA GLU A 169 4.23 -0.34 21.48
C GLU A 169 4.49 -1.35 22.59
N GLU A 170 5.72 -1.39 23.12
CA GLU A 170 6.07 -2.09 24.37
C GLU A 170 5.48 -1.40 25.60
#